data_AF-A0A3G2KWW4-F1
#
_entry.id   AF-A0A3G2KWW4-F1
#
_cell.length_a   1.000
_cell.length_b   1.000
_cell.length_c   1.000
_cell.angle_alpha   90.00
_cell.angle_beta   90.00
_cell.angle_gamma   90.00
#
_symmetry.space_group_name_H-M   'P 1'
#
loop_
_entity.id
_entity.type
_entity.pdbx_description
1 polymer ?
#
loop_
_entity_poly.entity_id
_entity_poly.type
_entity_poly.pdbx_seq_one_letter_code
_entity_poly.pdbx_strand_id
1 'polypeptide(L)'
;GDLNEMEIQLSQANRQAAEAQKQLKAVHSHLKDAQLQLDDSLRITEDMKENIAIVERRNNLLQAEVEELRAALEQTERGRKLAEQELLDVSERVQLLHSQNTSLLNQKKKLEADSSQLQTEVEDAVQESRNAEEKAKKAITDAAMMAEEL
;
A
#
# COMPACT_ATOMS: atom_id res chain seq x y z
N GLY A 1 32.64 -92.55 50.68
CA GLY A 1 33.03 -91.38 49.86
C GLY A 1 31.82 -90.87 49.12
N ASP A 2 31.22 -91.75 48.31
CA ASP A 2 30.29 -91.38 47.25
C ASP A 2 28.96 -90.76 47.69
N LEU A 3 28.34 -91.23 48.79
CA LEU A 3 27.07 -90.67 49.26
C LEU A 3 27.22 -89.21 49.72
N ASN A 4 28.29 -88.92 50.46
CA ASN A 4 28.57 -87.58 50.98
C ASN A 4 28.95 -86.61 49.84
N GLU A 5 29.68 -87.09 48.83
CA GLU A 5 29.98 -86.31 47.62
C GLU A 5 28.72 -86.02 46.79
N MET A 6 27.81 -87.00 46.66
CA MET A 6 26.51 -86.81 46.01
C MET A 6 25.61 -85.82 46.77
N GLU A 7 25.59 -85.86 48.11
CA GLU A 7 24.86 -84.90 48.93
C GLU A 7 25.39 -83.47 48.78
N ILE A 8 26.72 -83.31 48.74
CA ILE A 8 27.35 -82.00 48.48
C ILE A 8 26.99 -81.49 47.08
N GLN A 9 27.07 -82.34 46.06
CA GLN A 9 26.70 -81.98 44.68
C GLN A 9 25.23 -81.61 44.55
N LEU A 10 24.33 -82.35 45.20
CA LEU A 10 22.89 -82.05 45.22
C LEU A 10 22.62 -80.70 45.90
N SER A 11 23.30 -80.41 47.01
CA SER A 11 23.21 -79.13 47.72
C SER A 11 23.69 -77.96 46.85
N GLN A 12 24.83 -78.13 46.15
CA GLN A 12 25.35 -77.14 45.20
C GLN A 12 24.40 -76.92 44.02
N ALA A 13 23.86 -77.98 43.42
CA ALA A 13 22.90 -77.90 42.33
C ALA A 13 21.60 -77.18 42.76
N ASN A 14 21.09 -77.48 43.96
CA ASN A 14 19.93 -76.79 44.53
C ASN A 14 20.19 -75.30 44.76
N ARG A 15 21.39 -74.95 45.25
CA ARG A 15 21.79 -73.54 45.42
C ARG A 15 21.86 -72.82 44.07
N GLN A 16 22.49 -73.41 43.06
CA GLN A 16 22.57 -72.85 41.71
C GLN A 16 21.17 -72.68 41.09
N ALA A 17 20.28 -73.65 41.26
CA ALA A 17 18.90 -73.56 40.79
C ALA A 17 18.13 -72.41 41.47
N ALA A 18 18.30 -72.23 42.79
CA ALA A 18 17.69 -71.13 43.52
C ALA A 18 18.23 -69.76 43.08
N GLU A 19 19.54 -69.64 42.85
CA GLU A 19 20.18 -68.43 42.33
C GLU A 19 19.70 -68.10 40.91
N ALA A 20 19.64 -69.10 40.02
CA ALA A 20 19.11 -68.95 38.66
C ALA A 20 17.63 -68.53 38.66
N GLN A 21 16.81 -69.09 39.56
CA GLN A 21 15.41 -68.70 39.69
C GLN A 21 15.26 -67.26 40.18
N LYS A 22 16.13 -66.79 41.08
CA LYS A 22 16.16 -65.38 41.53
C LYS A 22 16.54 -64.46 40.37
N GLN A 23 17.56 -64.81 39.59
CA GLN A 23 17.97 -64.05 38.41
C GLN A 23 16.85 -63.99 37.37
N LEU A 24 16.17 -65.10 37.10
CA LEU A 24 15.04 -65.15 36.16
C LEU A 24 13.90 -64.22 36.59
N LYS A 25 13.56 -64.19 37.89
CA LYS A 25 12.57 -63.24 38.43
C LYS A 25 12.99 -61.78 38.26
N ALA A 26 14.27 -61.46 38.50
CA ALA A 26 14.80 -60.11 38.31
C ALA A 26 14.74 -59.68 36.84
N VAL A 27 15.18 -60.54 35.91
CA VAL A 27 15.10 -60.29 34.46
C VAL A 27 13.65 -60.12 34.02
N HIS A 28 12.73 -60.94 34.52
CA HIS A 28 11.31 -60.82 34.19
C HIS A 28 10.71 -59.50 34.68
N SER A 29 11.10 -59.03 35.87
CA SER A 29 10.70 -57.70 36.36
C SER A 29 11.22 -56.59 35.45
N HIS A 30 12.51 -56.62 35.10
CA HIS A 30 13.10 -55.63 34.21
C HIS A 30 12.48 -55.62 32.82
N LEU A 31 12.14 -56.79 32.28
CA LEU A 31 11.43 -56.91 31.00
C LEU A 31 10.07 -56.22 31.07
N LYS A 32 9.31 -56.43 32.16
CA LYS A 32 8.00 -55.81 32.36
C LYS A 32 8.12 -54.29 32.48
N ASP A 33 9.10 -53.79 33.21
CA ASP A 33 9.35 -52.34 33.34
C ASP A 33 9.73 -51.72 31.99
N ALA A 34 10.59 -52.39 31.20
CA ALA A 34 10.96 -51.95 29.86
C ALA A 34 9.77 -51.96 28.88
N GLN A 35 8.88 -52.94 28.98
CA GLN A 35 7.65 -53.00 28.19
C GLN A 35 6.72 -51.82 28.49
N LEU A 36 6.52 -51.48 29.77
CA LEU A 36 5.71 -50.32 30.16
C LEU A 36 6.30 -49.02 29.61
N GLN A 37 7.61 -48.84 29.72
CA GLN A 37 8.29 -47.66 29.17
C GLN A 37 8.17 -47.57 27.64
N LEU A 38 8.23 -48.71 26.94
CA LEU A 38 8.04 -48.76 25.50
C LEU A 38 6.61 -48.36 25.13
N ASP A 39 5.60 -48.90 25.81
CA ASP A 39 4.20 -48.59 25.56
C ASP A 39 3.90 -47.10 25.79
N ASP A 40 4.42 -46.52 26.88
CA ASP A 40 4.32 -45.09 27.16
C ASP A 40 4.99 -44.24 26.06
N SER A 41 6.18 -44.65 25.61
CA SER A 41 6.93 -43.94 24.57
C SER A 41 6.23 -44.00 23.22
N LEU A 42 5.62 -45.14 22.88
CA LEU A 42 4.83 -45.31 21.65
C LEU A 42 3.60 -44.41 21.67
N ARG A 43 2.90 -44.33 22.81
CA ARG A 43 1.74 -43.45 22.97
C ARG A 43 2.12 -41.97 22.78
N ILE A 44 3.17 -41.52 23.46
CA ILE A 44 3.67 -40.14 23.33
C ILE A 44 4.07 -39.84 21.88
N THR A 45 4.70 -40.81 21.20
CA THR A 45 5.10 -40.65 19.81
C THR A 45 3.89 -40.46 18.90
N GLU A 46 2.79 -41.16 19.13
CA GLU A 46 1.57 -41.01 18.34
C GLU A 46 0.92 -39.63 18.59
N ASP A 47 0.81 -39.21 19.85
CA ASP A 47 0.33 -37.86 20.21
C ASP A 47 1.19 -36.76 19.55
N MET A 48 2.51 -36.96 19.46
CA MET A 48 3.42 -36.03 18.79
C MET A 48 3.20 -35.97 17.27
N LYS A 49 2.96 -37.11 16.61
CA LYS A 49 2.66 -37.12 15.16
C LYS A 49 1.37 -36.38 14.84
N GLU A 50 0.33 -36.56 15.65
CA GLU A 50 -0.92 -35.82 15.48
C GLU A 50 -0.71 -34.30 15.63
N ASN A 51 0.06 -33.89 16.63
CA ASN A 51 0.43 -32.48 16.83
C ASN A 51 1.22 -31.92 15.64
N ILE A 52 2.18 -32.69 15.10
CA ILE A 52 2.94 -32.30 13.91
C ILE A 52 1.99 -32.08 12.73
N ALA A 53 1.08 -33.02 12.46
CA ALA A 53 0.12 -32.90 11.36
C ALA A 53 -0.77 -31.65 11.48
N ILE A 54 -1.19 -31.29 12.71
CA ILE A 54 -1.95 -30.06 12.97
C ILE A 54 -1.11 -28.81 12.67
N VAL A 55 0.15 -28.80 13.13
CA VAL A 55 1.07 -27.67 12.93
C VAL A 55 1.40 -27.50 11.45
N GLU A 56 1.66 -28.59 10.72
CA GLU A 56 1.90 -28.56 9.28
C GLU A 56 0.69 -28.01 8.51
N ARG A 57 -0.52 -28.45 8.86
CA ARG A 57 -1.75 -27.91 8.27
C ARG A 57 -1.88 -26.40 8.51
N ARG A 58 -1.60 -25.95 9.74
CA ARG A 58 -1.61 -24.53 10.08
C ARG A 58 -0.54 -23.75 9.31
N ASN A 59 0.65 -24.31 9.17
CA ASN A 59 1.74 -23.68 8.41
C ASN A 59 1.35 -23.48 6.94
N ASN A 60 0.76 -24.50 6.31
CA ASN A 60 0.29 -24.40 4.92
C ASN A 60 -0.80 -23.34 4.74
N LEU A 61 -1.72 -23.20 5.70
CA LEU A 61 -2.73 -22.13 5.67
C LEU A 61 -2.09 -20.74 5.77
N LEU A 62 -1.17 -20.55 6.72
CA LEU A 62 -0.46 -19.27 6.88
C LEU A 62 0.38 -18.94 5.65
N GLN A 63 1.00 -19.94 5.02
CA GLN A 63 1.76 -19.75 3.79
C GLN A 63 0.86 -19.27 2.63
N ALA A 64 -0.33 -19.85 2.49
CA ALA A 64 -1.32 -19.41 1.51
C ALA A 64 -1.81 -17.98 1.78
N GLU A 65 -2.09 -17.62 3.04
CA GLU A 65 -2.45 -16.25 3.44
C GLU A 65 -1.35 -15.25 3.09
N VAL A 66 -0.08 -15.60 3.30
CA VAL A 66 1.06 -14.74 2.94
C VAL A 66 1.14 -14.52 1.42
N GLU A 67 0.88 -15.55 0.63
CA GLU A 67 0.88 -15.46 -0.84
C GLU A 67 -0.27 -14.57 -1.35
N GLU A 68 -1.46 -14.71 -0.77
CA GLU A 68 -2.61 -13.86 -1.08
C GLU A 68 -2.34 -12.39 -0.73
N LEU A 69 -1.79 -12.13 0.46
CA LEU A 69 -1.43 -10.77 0.87
C LEU A 69 -0.36 -10.14 -0.02
N ARG A 70 0.62 -10.92 -0.48
CA ARG A 70 1.64 -10.46 -1.44
C ARG A 70 1.01 -10.06 -2.78
N ALA A 71 0.09 -10.87 -3.31
CA ALA A 71 -0.62 -10.55 -4.55
C ALA A 71 -1.47 -9.29 -4.41
N ALA A 72 -2.20 -9.15 -3.30
CA ALA A 72 -3.02 -7.97 -3.01
C ALA A 72 -2.15 -6.69 -2.87
N LEU A 73 -0.98 -6.80 -2.23
CA LEU A 73 -0.02 -5.71 -2.12
C LEU A 73 0.47 -5.27 -3.50
N GLU A 74 0.91 -6.22 -4.35
CA GLU A 74 1.39 -5.90 -5.70
C GLU A 74 0.31 -5.22 -6.54
N GLN A 75 -0.94 -5.69 -6.46
CA GLN A 75 -2.07 -5.07 -7.12
C GLN A 75 -2.31 -3.63 -6.63
N THR A 76 -2.23 -3.42 -5.31
CA THR A 76 -2.40 -2.10 -4.70
C THR A 76 -1.28 -1.15 -5.11
N GLU A 77 -0.04 -1.62 -5.17
CA GLU A 77 1.10 -0.83 -5.64
C GLU A 77 0.96 -0.41 -7.11
N ARG A 78 0.46 -1.30 -7.97
CA ARG A 78 0.14 -0.97 -9.37
C ARG A 78 -0.94 0.11 -9.44
N GLY A 79 -2.01 -0.03 -8.66
CA GLY A 79 -3.08 0.97 -8.56
C GLY A 79 -2.56 2.34 -8.10
N ARG A 80 -1.70 2.36 -7.07
CA ARG A 80 -1.05 3.58 -6.56
C ARG A 80 -0.24 4.29 -7.65
N LYS A 81 0.57 3.56 -8.41
CA LYS A 81 1.39 4.12 -9.51
C LYS A 81 0.53 4.73 -10.62
N LEU A 82 -0.60 4.10 -10.96
CA LEU A 82 -1.54 4.66 -11.94
C LEU A 82 -2.15 5.97 -11.45
N ALA A 83 -2.63 6.00 -10.19
CA ALA A 83 -3.18 7.22 -9.59
C ALA A 83 -2.14 8.35 -9.47
N GLU A 84 -0.88 8.02 -9.17
CA GLU A 84 0.23 9.00 -9.16
C GLU A 84 0.48 9.59 -10.55
N GLN A 85 0.42 8.78 -11.60
CA GLN A 85 0.56 9.26 -12.98
C GLN A 85 -0.60 10.18 -13.36
N GLU A 86 -1.84 9.78 -13.08
CA GLU A 86 -3.03 10.61 -13.36
C GLU A 86 -2.97 11.95 -12.62
N LEU A 87 -2.51 11.95 -11.36
CA LEU A 87 -2.32 13.17 -10.59
C LEU A 87 -1.29 14.10 -11.23
N LEU A 88 -0.18 13.56 -11.75
CA LEU A 88 0.85 14.33 -12.43
C LEU A 88 0.30 14.97 -13.71
N ASP A 89 -0.36 14.18 -14.55
CA ASP A 89 -0.97 14.66 -15.81
C ASP A 89 -1.99 15.78 -15.56
N VAL A 90 -2.84 15.62 -14.53
CA VAL A 90 -3.82 16.65 -14.12
C VAL A 90 -3.11 17.90 -13.59
N SER A 91 -2.04 17.74 -12.81
CA SER A 91 -1.27 18.87 -12.26
C SER A 91 -0.62 19.70 -13.36
N GLU A 92 -0.03 19.05 -14.37
CA GLU A 92 0.52 19.71 -15.56
C GLU A 92 -0.57 20.46 -16.33
N ARG A 93 -1.74 19.83 -16.50
CA ARG A 93 -2.88 20.47 -17.17
C ARG A 93 -3.36 21.73 -16.43
N VAL A 94 -3.41 21.68 -15.10
CA VAL A 94 -3.79 22.82 -14.26
C VAL A 94 -2.77 23.95 -14.40
N GLN A 95 -1.47 23.67 -14.39
CA GLN A 95 -0.42 24.67 -14.56
C GLN A 95 -0.50 25.35 -15.94
N LEU A 96 -0.75 24.59 -16.99
CA LEU A 96 -0.94 25.12 -18.34
C LEU A 96 -2.16 26.06 -18.40
N LEU A 97 -3.30 25.62 -17.86
CA LEU A 97 -4.52 26.44 -17.83
C LEU A 97 -4.32 27.71 -16.99
N HIS A 98 -3.61 27.64 -15.87
CA HIS A 98 -3.29 28.80 -15.05
C HIS A 98 -2.44 29.83 -15.82
N SER A 99 -1.43 29.36 -16.55
CA SER A 99 -0.57 30.21 -17.37
C SER A 99 -1.37 30.88 -18.50
N GLN A 100 -2.26 30.13 -19.16
CA GLN A 100 -3.16 30.66 -20.18
C GLN A 100 -4.13 31.70 -19.60
N ASN A 101 -4.73 31.43 -18.44
CA ASN A 101 -5.65 32.35 -17.77
C ASN A 101 -4.95 33.68 -17.43
N THR A 102 -3.73 33.61 -16.88
CA THR A 102 -2.92 34.79 -16.58
C THR A 102 -2.63 35.62 -17.83
N SER A 103 -2.28 34.96 -18.94
CA SER A 103 -2.06 35.63 -20.24
C SER A 103 -3.32 36.33 -20.75
N LEU A 104 -4.47 35.65 -20.72
CA LEU A 104 -5.76 36.21 -21.13
C LEU A 104 -6.17 37.40 -20.26
N LEU A 105 -5.95 37.32 -18.95
CA LEU A 105 -6.23 38.43 -18.04
C LEU A 105 -5.39 39.66 -18.37
N ASN A 106 -4.12 39.49 -18.70
CA ASN A 106 -3.25 40.59 -19.12
C ASN A 106 -3.69 41.20 -20.46
N GLN A 107 -4.07 40.36 -21.43
CA GLN A 107 -4.61 40.83 -22.71
C GLN A 107 -5.92 41.60 -22.51
N LYS A 108 -6.82 41.10 -21.66
CA LYS A 108 -8.07 41.79 -21.30
C LYS A 108 -7.80 43.17 -20.72
N LYS A 109 -6.90 43.29 -19.72
CA LYS A 109 -6.54 44.57 -19.12
C LYS A 109 -5.97 45.56 -20.14
N LYS A 110 -5.16 45.07 -21.08
CA LYS A 110 -4.63 45.90 -22.17
C LYS A 110 -5.76 46.42 -23.07
N LEU A 111 -6.67 45.54 -23.50
CA LEU A 111 -7.81 45.93 -24.33
C LEU A 111 -8.75 46.90 -23.61
N GLU A 112 -8.95 46.73 -22.30
CA GLU A 112 -9.73 47.68 -21.48
C GLU A 112 -9.07 49.07 -21.45
N ALA A 113 -7.73 49.13 -21.33
CA ALA A 113 -6.99 50.39 -21.40
C ALA A 113 -7.05 51.04 -22.79
N ASP A 114 -6.82 50.25 -23.85
CA ASP A 114 -6.89 50.70 -25.24
C ASP A 114 -8.30 51.23 -25.57
N SER A 115 -9.35 50.54 -25.09
CA SER A 115 -10.74 50.98 -25.25
C SER A 115 -11.03 52.31 -24.55
N SER A 116 -10.51 52.49 -23.33
CA SER A 116 -10.68 53.76 -22.60
C SER A 116 -9.96 54.91 -23.31
N GLN A 117 -8.77 54.66 -23.88
CA GLN A 117 -8.03 55.67 -24.63
C GLN A 117 -8.78 56.08 -25.90
N LEU A 118 -9.25 55.10 -26.69
CA LEU A 118 -10.02 55.38 -27.91
C LEU A 118 -11.31 56.15 -27.61
N GLN A 119 -11.95 55.87 -26.47
CA GLN A 119 -13.13 56.63 -26.05
C GLN A 119 -12.81 58.11 -25.81
N THR A 120 -11.71 58.42 -25.13
CA THR A 120 -11.24 59.80 -24.95
C THR A 120 -10.91 60.46 -26.29
N GLU A 121 -10.20 59.78 -27.19
CA GLU A 121 -9.87 60.31 -28.52
C GLU A 121 -11.12 60.63 -29.35
N VAL A 122 -12.16 59.80 -29.25
CA VAL A 122 -13.46 60.05 -29.89
C VAL A 122 -14.16 61.26 -29.28
N GLU A 123 -14.17 61.40 -27.95
CA GLU A 123 -14.76 62.55 -27.26
C GLU A 123 -14.06 63.87 -27.65
N ASP A 124 -12.73 63.86 -27.72
CA ASP A 124 -11.92 65.00 -28.16
C ASP A 124 -12.22 65.38 -29.62
N ALA A 125 -12.27 64.40 -30.53
CA ALA A 125 -12.58 64.63 -31.94
C ALA A 125 -14.01 65.18 -32.14
N VAL A 126 -14.99 64.69 -31.36
CA VAL A 126 -16.36 65.22 -31.37
C VAL A 126 -16.39 66.66 -30.89
N GLN A 127 -15.64 66.99 -29.84
CA GLN A 127 -15.58 68.36 -29.33
C GLN A 127 -14.89 69.31 -30.32
N GLU A 128 -13.80 68.87 -30.96
CA GLU A 128 -13.12 69.64 -32.01
C GLU A 128 -14.03 69.90 -33.22
N SER A 129 -14.78 68.88 -33.65
CA SER A 129 -15.76 69.00 -34.73
C SER A 129 -16.85 70.04 -34.41
N ARG A 130 -17.41 70.03 -33.19
CA ARG A 130 -18.37 71.04 -32.74
C ARG A 130 -17.79 72.45 -32.76
N ASN A 131 -16.58 72.61 -32.24
CA ASN A 131 -15.89 73.91 -32.22
C ASN A 131 -15.64 74.43 -33.66
N ALA A 132 -15.27 73.55 -34.59
CA ALA A 132 -15.08 73.89 -35.99
C ALA A 132 -16.40 74.30 -36.66
N GLU A 133 -17.50 73.61 -36.35
CA GLU A 133 -18.85 73.94 -36.83
C GLU A 133 -19.30 75.31 -36.33
N GLU A 134 -19.08 75.63 -35.05
CA GLU A 134 -19.39 76.94 -34.47
C GLU A 134 -18.58 78.08 -35.13
N LYS A 135 -17.27 77.85 -35.35
CA LYS A 135 -16.42 78.81 -36.08
C LYS A 135 -16.91 79.03 -37.51
N ALA A 136 -17.27 77.96 -38.22
CA ALA A 136 -17.80 78.04 -39.57
C ALA A 136 -19.13 78.82 -39.60
N LYS A 137 -20.06 78.54 -38.68
CA LYS A 137 -21.34 79.27 -38.54
C LYS A 137 -21.12 80.76 -38.27
N LYS A 138 -20.17 81.10 -37.40
CA LYS A 138 -19.80 82.49 -37.12
C LYS A 138 -19.26 83.19 -38.38
N ALA A 139 -18.31 82.56 -39.07
CA ALA A 139 -17.74 83.12 -40.30
C ALA A 139 -18.80 83.32 -41.40
N ILE A 140 -19.77 82.40 -41.53
CA ILE A 140 -20.90 82.55 -42.46
C ILE A 140 -21.76 83.77 -42.08
N THR A 141 -22.08 83.91 -40.79
CA THR A 141 -22.87 85.05 -40.29
C THR A 141 -22.14 86.38 -40.52
N ASP A 142 -20.85 86.44 -40.20
CA ASP A 142 -20.01 87.63 -40.38
C ASP A 142 -19.93 88.02 -41.88
N ALA A 143 -19.78 87.04 -42.77
CA ALA A 143 -19.78 87.27 -44.22
C ALA A 143 -21.13 87.78 -44.74
N ALA A 144 -22.25 87.28 -44.19
CA ALA A 144 -23.59 87.74 -44.55
C ALA A 144 -23.82 89.19 -44.10
N MET A 145 -23.43 89.57 -42.88
CA MET A 145 -23.53 90.96 -42.41
C MET A 145 -22.70 91.92 -43.26
N MET A 146 -21.45 91.56 -43.59
CA MET A 146 -20.61 92.39 -44.47
C MET A 146 -21.24 92.57 -45.86
N ALA A 147 -21.95 91.58 -46.38
CA ALA A 147 -22.67 91.69 -47.65
C ALA A 147 -23.89 92.62 -47.57
N GLU A 148 -24.51 92.78 -46.39
CA GLU A 148 -25.62 93.73 -46.16
C GLU A 148 -25.13 95.18 -45.97
N GLU A 149 -23.87 95.38 -45.58
CA GLU A 149 -23.26 96.71 -45.37
C GLU A 149 -22.60 97.33 -46.63
N LEU A 150 -22.62 96.62 -47.77
CA LEU A 150 -22.08 97.05 -49.09
C LEU A 150 -23.15 97.63 -50.01
#